data_AF-E1RFS8-F1
#
_entry.id   AF-E1RFS8-F1
#
_cell.length_a   1.000
_cell.length_b   1.000
_cell.length_c   1.000
_cell.angle_alpha   90.00
_cell.angle_beta   90.00
_cell.angle_gamma   90.00
#
_symmetry.space_group_name_H-M   'P 1'
#
loop_
_entity.id
_entity.type
_entity.pdbx_description
1 polymer ?
#
loop_
_entity_poly.entity_id
_entity_poly.type
_entity_poly.pdbx_seq_one_letter_code
_entity_poly.pdbx_strand_id
1 'polypeptide(L)'
;MPDSNNNTKKSRSISLKKRIQDLKNRLNLKYNIKREYFTLILPIILAVILLIAGLIINIPYIMGNGADDENPANEKQKAYEELLKQMEEGESGGEESANVEGIVIEETIVAEDESAKPQGMDQFLIFAILIAITPYGIDITLQKMAKKRKEELFTEFLFKLSEMMRGGLDPIKSVNELAKAEIGVLTPHIRIAANRMAYGDSFERAMKAMARSTGSELIARYTELVIEASYSGGGVSDLILKCSDDMRSILSIERQKEGDLKQFVLIFYFAQIIIIFICYTLTNDLLPYFTDLGSTSFLGDNEIANMDFSTGFFHLILINSFFGGLIIGKISEGDVRYGLKHVTILMIVSYVSCMILLFGGTGASVQDVEIEIVSGAGQEGYVGLPLKENLVIGVTDPDGNPVEDATVVLSISPGGKVTESLITDNEGICETDVVLGDTPGVYTIEITSGRMTKKITVLAISG
;
A
#
# COMPACT_ATOMS: atom_id res chain seq x y z
N MET A 1 18.69 -43.80 18.85
CA MET A 1 18.74 -43.78 17.37
C MET A 1 17.80 -42.69 16.83
N PRO A 2 18.29 -41.48 16.52
CA PRO A 2 17.50 -40.51 15.75
C PRO A 2 18.34 -39.71 14.73
N ASP A 3 19.02 -40.35 13.77
CA ASP A 3 19.86 -39.63 12.77
C ASP A 3 19.49 -39.87 11.30
N SER A 4 18.55 -40.77 10.99
CA SER A 4 18.26 -41.08 9.57
C SER A 4 17.29 -40.11 8.89
N ASN A 5 16.49 -39.34 9.64
CA ASN A 5 15.39 -38.54 9.08
C ASN A 5 15.83 -37.12 8.63
N ASN A 6 16.99 -36.63 9.07
CA ASN A 6 17.47 -35.30 8.71
C ASN A 6 18.24 -35.30 7.37
N ASN A 7 18.91 -36.43 7.04
CA ASN A 7 19.62 -36.61 5.78
C ASN A 7 18.69 -36.78 4.57
N THR A 8 17.50 -37.35 4.75
CA THR A 8 16.50 -37.52 3.68
C THR A 8 15.83 -36.20 3.29
N LYS A 9 15.51 -35.33 4.26
CA LYS A 9 15.00 -33.97 3.99
C LYS A 9 16.04 -33.07 3.30
N LYS A 10 17.31 -33.14 3.72
CA LYS A 10 18.41 -32.39 3.11
C LYS A 10 18.72 -32.86 1.68
N SER A 11 18.67 -34.17 1.43
CA SER A 11 18.83 -34.72 0.07
C SER A 11 17.69 -34.31 -0.87
N ARG A 12 16.44 -34.33 -0.40
CA ARG A 12 15.28 -33.87 -1.19
C ARG A 12 15.35 -32.38 -1.55
N SER A 13 15.75 -31.51 -0.63
CA SER A 13 15.86 -30.06 -0.89
C SER A 13 16.98 -29.73 -1.90
N ILE A 14 18.09 -30.46 -1.86
CA ILE A 14 19.18 -30.34 -2.84
C ILE A 14 18.72 -30.82 -4.23
N SER A 15 17.95 -31.92 -4.29
CA SER A 15 17.39 -32.44 -5.55
C SER A 15 16.38 -31.48 -6.19
N LEU A 16 15.56 -30.81 -5.36
CA LEU A 16 14.58 -29.81 -5.81
C LEU A 16 15.28 -28.56 -6.35
N LYS A 17 16.27 -28.03 -5.63
CA LYS A 17 17.07 -26.89 -6.11
C LYS A 17 17.75 -27.20 -7.45
N LYS A 18 18.28 -28.42 -7.61
CA LYS A 18 18.92 -28.87 -8.86
C LYS A 18 17.91 -28.98 -10.01
N ARG A 19 16.71 -29.53 -9.75
CA ARG A 19 15.63 -29.59 -10.73
C ARG A 19 15.12 -28.22 -11.15
N ILE A 20 15.00 -27.27 -10.21
CA ILE A 20 14.61 -25.87 -10.50
C ILE A 20 15.70 -25.19 -11.34
N GLN A 21 16.98 -25.42 -11.03
CA GLN A 21 18.10 -24.89 -11.80
C GLN A 21 18.13 -25.44 -13.23
N ASP A 22 17.89 -26.74 -13.40
CA ASP A 22 17.84 -27.39 -14.71
C ASP A 22 16.62 -26.95 -15.52
N LEU A 23 15.46 -26.72 -14.87
CA LEU A 23 14.28 -26.18 -15.52
C LEU A 23 14.54 -24.75 -16.03
N LYS A 24 15.18 -23.93 -15.20
CA LYS A 24 15.57 -22.55 -15.53
C LYS A 24 16.58 -22.50 -16.68
N ASN A 25 17.56 -23.40 -16.69
CA ASN A 25 18.54 -23.50 -17.77
C ASN A 25 17.90 -23.98 -19.09
N ARG A 26 16.93 -24.93 -19.02
CA ARG A 26 16.17 -25.38 -20.20
C ARG A 26 15.24 -24.30 -20.75
N LEU A 27 14.63 -23.48 -19.90
CA LEU A 27 13.84 -22.33 -20.34
C LEU A 27 14.71 -21.29 -21.06
N ASN A 28 15.87 -20.96 -20.48
CA ASN A 28 16.84 -20.02 -21.07
C ASN A 28 17.39 -20.48 -22.42
N LEU A 29 17.50 -21.79 -22.67
CA LEU A 29 18.07 -22.33 -23.91
C LEU A 29 17.13 -22.28 -25.10
N LYS A 30 15.81 -22.35 -24.88
CA LYS A 30 14.80 -22.43 -25.95
C LYS A 30 14.11 -21.10 -26.23
N TYR A 31 14.04 -20.24 -25.21
CA TYR A 31 13.52 -18.89 -25.34
C TYR A 31 14.53 -17.93 -24.71
N ASN A 32 15.08 -17.02 -25.50
CA ASN A 32 15.93 -15.92 -25.03
C ASN A 32 15.08 -14.86 -24.29
N ILE A 33 14.23 -15.30 -23.36
CA ILE A 33 13.38 -14.46 -22.55
C ILE A 33 14.33 -13.70 -21.62
N LYS A 34 14.44 -12.39 -21.83
CA LYS A 34 15.16 -11.53 -20.91
C LYS A 34 14.61 -11.74 -19.50
N ARG A 35 15.50 -11.85 -18.51
CA ARG A 35 15.18 -12.02 -17.08
C ARG A 35 14.10 -11.03 -16.60
N GLU A 36 14.07 -9.85 -17.23
CA GLU A 36 13.07 -8.78 -17.12
C GLU A 36 11.62 -9.24 -17.31
N TYR A 37 11.33 -10.13 -18.26
CA TYR A 37 9.96 -10.62 -18.47
C TYR A 37 9.52 -11.57 -17.34
N PHE A 38 10.44 -12.36 -16.78
CA PHE A 38 10.09 -13.27 -15.68
C PHE A 38 9.88 -12.52 -14.37
N THR A 39 10.67 -11.48 -14.11
CA THR A 39 10.49 -10.60 -12.95
C THR A 39 9.27 -9.68 -13.07
N LEU A 40 8.79 -9.39 -14.29
CA LEU A 40 7.65 -8.51 -14.54
C LEU A 40 6.32 -9.29 -14.65
N ILE A 41 6.29 -10.42 -15.35
CA ILE A 41 5.06 -11.19 -15.60
C ILE A 41 4.56 -11.90 -14.33
N LEU A 42 5.47 -12.47 -13.52
CA LEU A 42 5.09 -13.20 -12.30
C LEU A 42 4.31 -12.34 -11.28
N PRO A 43 4.78 -11.13 -10.89
CA PRO A 43 4.05 -10.30 -9.95
C PRO A 43 2.82 -9.62 -10.56
N ILE A 44 2.79 -9.34 -11.87
CA ILE A 44 1.56 -8.86 -12.54
C ILE A 44 0.48 -9.95 -12.53
N ILE A 45 0.85 -11.20 -12.80
CA ILE A 45 -0.09 -12.33 -12.69
C ILE A 45 -0.57 -12.45 -11.24
N LEU A 46 0.33 -12.33 -10.25
CA LEU A 46 -0.05 -12.39 -8.84
C LEU A 46 -0.97 -11.23 -8.43
N ALA A 47 -0.72 -10.02 -8.93
CA ALA A 47 -1.56 -8.85 -8.74
C ALA A 47 -2.94 -9.00 -9.40
N VAL A 48 -3.00 -9.54 -10.61
CA VAL A 48 -4.25 -9.85 -11.32
C VAL A 48 -5.02 -10.95 -10.59
N ILE A 49 -4.33 -11.98 -10.09
CA ILE A 49 -4.93 -13.01 -9.24
C ILE A 49 -5.48 -12.40 -7.94
N LEU A 50 -4.76 -11.45 -7.33
CA LEU A 50 -5.21 -10.77 -6.11
C LEU A 50 -6.41 -9.85 -6.37
N LEU A 51 -6.43 -9.17 -7.52
CA LEU A 51 -7.57 -8.35 -7.95
C LEU A 51 -8.79 -9.23 -8.23
N ILE A 52 -8.61 -10.33 -8.98
CA ILE A 52 -9.66 -11.33 -9.23
C ILE A 52 -10.10 -11.98 -7.92
N ALA A 53 -9.18 -12.26 -7.00
CA ALA A 53 -9.49 -12.75 -5.68
C ALA A 53 -10.32 -11.72 -4.91
N GLY A 54 -9.95 -10.44 -4.85
CA GLY A 54 -10.77 -9.40 -4.20
C GLY A 54 -12.15 -9.20 -4.83
N LEU A 55 -12.30 -9.51 -6.13
CA LEU A 55 -13.58 -9.43 -6.84
C LEU A 55 -14.47 -10.66 -6.60
N ILE A 56 -13.87 -11.85 -6.48
CA ILE A 56 -14.57 -13.12 -6.20
C ILE A 56 -14.86 -13.29 -4.70
N ILE A 57 -13.93 -12.84 -3.88
CA ILE A 57 -13.90 -12.96 -2.45
C ILE A 57 -14.52 -11.67 -1.90
N ASN A 58 -15.85 -11.63 -1.88
CA ASN A 58 -16.62 -10.72 -1.03
C ASN A 58 -16.45 -11.15 0.45
N ILE A 59 -15.21 -11.16 0.95
CA ILE A 59 -14.90 -11.48 2.35
C ILE A 59 -14.76 -10.17 3.11
N PRO A 60 -15.57 -9.95 4.17
CA PRO A 60 -15.33 -8.88 5.12
C PRO A 60 -13.95 -9.09 5.74
N TYR A 61 -13.14 -8.04 5.76
CA TYR A 61 -11.81 -8.10 6.36
C TYR A 61 -11.92 -8.55 7.83
N ILE A 62 -11.16 -9.58 8.19
CA ILE A 62 -11.13 -10.15 9.54
C ILE A 62 -10.43 -9.17 10.49
N MET A 63 -11.21 -8.58 11.39
CA MET A 63 -10.86 -8.57 12.81
C MET A 63 -12.15 -8.85 13.60
N GLY A 64 -12.16 -10.01 14.28
CA GLY A 64 -13.20 -10.44 15.24
C GLY A 64 -14.26 -11.38 14.67
N ASN A 65 -14.26 -12.64 15.13
CA ASN A 65 -15.28 -13.65 14.80
C ASN A 65 -16.63 -13.30 15.45
N GLY A 66 -17.68 -13.31 14.65
CA GLY A 66 -19.06 -13.43 15.10
C GLY A 66 -19.90 -13.82 13.89
N ALA A 67 -20.43 -15.04 13.89
CA ALA A 67 -21.37 -15.47 12.87
C ALA A 67 -22.57 -14.52 12.87
N ASP A 68 -22.87 -13.92 11.73
CA ASP A 68 -24.15 -14.07 11.04
C ASP A 68 -24.09 -13.40 9.66
N ASP A 69 -24.61 -14.13 8.68
CA ASP A 69 -24.57 -13.87 7.25
C ASP A 69 -25.69 -12.88 6.88
N GLU A 70 -25.41 -11.57 6.93
CA GLU A 70 -26.31 -10.53 6.44
C GLU A 70 -25.84 -10.00 5.08
N ASN A 71 -26.12 -10.80 4.05
CA ASN A 71 -26.09 -10.37 2.66
C ASN A 71 -27.32 -9.45 2.39
N PRO A 72 -27.15 -8.19 1.98
CA PRO A 72 -28.25 -7.24 1.73
C PRO A 72 -29.21 -7.68 0.59
N ALA A 73 -28.84 -8.70 -0.20
CA ALA A 73 -29.73 -9.32 -1.17
C ALA A 73 -30.84 -10.17 -0.51
N ASN A 74 -30.59 -10.75 0.68
CA ASN A 74 -31.56 -11.60 1.38
C ASN A 74 -32.64 -10.77 2.10
N GLU A 75 -32.33 -9.56 2.56
CA GLU A 75 -33.32 -8.68 3.20
C GLU A 75 -34.35 -8.15 2.19
N LYS A 76 -33.89 -7.77 0.99
CA LYS A 76 -34.80 -7.37 -0.11
C LYS A 76 -35.70 -8.52 -0.55
N GLN A 77 -35.21 -9.76 -0.52
CA GLN A 77 -36.01 -10.95 -0.81
C GLN A 77 -37.01 -11.26 0.30
N LYS A 78 -36.61 -11.19 1.58
CA LYS A 78 -37.53 -11.38 2.71
C LYS A 78 -38.62 -10.31 2.77
N ALA A 79 -38.30 -9.04 2.51
CA ALA A 79 -39.28 -7.96 2.45
C ALA A 79 -40.28 -8.13 1.29
N TYR A 80 -39.82 -8.65 0.15
CA TYR A 80 -40.69 -8.96 -0.99
C TYR A 80 -41.61 -10.16 -0.71
N GLU A 81 -41.10 -11.16 0.00
CA GLU A 81 -41.83 -12.36 0.40
C GLU A 81 -42.88 -12.04 1.50
N GLU A 82 -42.59 -11.11 2.43
CA GLU A 82 -43.56 -10.58 3.39
C GLU A 82 -44.67 -9.76 2.71
N LEU A 83 -44.34 -8.95 1.70
CA LEU A 83 -45.33 -8.20 0.91
C LEU A 83 -46.25 -9.12 0.11
N LEU A 84 -45.72 -10.18 -0.51
CA LEU A 84 -46.50 -11.22 -1.18
C LEU A 84 -47.45 -11.93 -0.22
N LYS A 85 -46.99 -12.20 1.00
CA LYS A 85 -47.80 -12.84 2.04
C LYS A 85 -48.92 -11.94 2.55
N GLN A 86 -48.69 -10.63 2.66
CA GLN A 86 -49.76 -9.66 2.97
C GLN A 86 -50.77 -9.50 1.82
N MET A 87 -50.34 -9.67 0.56
CA MET A 87 -51.25 -9.71 -0.59
C MET A 87 -52.08 -11.00 -0.64
N GLU A 88 -51.49 -12.16 -0.34
CA GLU A 88 -52.19 -13.45 -0.28
C GLU A 88 -53.16 -13.54 0.91
N GLU A 89 -52.81 -12.96 2.06
CA GLU A 89 -53.70 -12.87 3.23
C GLU A 89 -54.89 -11.92 2.99
N GLY A 90 -54.77 -10.99 2.03
CA GLY A 90 -55.86 -10.11 1.58
C GLY A 90 -56.84 -10.74 0.58
N GLU A 91 -56.54 -11.91 0.01
CA GLU A 91 -57.36 -12.54 -1.04
C GLU A 91 -58.29 -13.66 -0.52
N SER A 92 -58.28 -13.96 0.78
CA SER A 92 -59.17 -14.96 1.41
C SER A 92 -60.19 -14.35 2.36
N GLY A 93 -61.00 -13.41 1.87
CA GLY A 93 -62.14 -12.87 2.60
C GLY A 93 -62.99 -11.95 1.73
N GLY A 94 -64.10 -12.47 1.20
CA GLY A 94 -65.07 -11.68 0.44
C GLY A 94 -65.96 -10.80 1.32
N GLU A 95 -66.15 -9.56 0.83
CA GLU A 95 -67.27 -8.61 0.97
C GLU A 95 -67.63 -8.05 2.37
N GLU A 96 -67.21 -6.81 2.68
CA GLU A 96 -68.09 -5.61 2.64
C GLU A 96 -67.35 -4.28 2.95
N SER A 97 -67.35 -3.39 1.95
CA SER A 97 -67.45 -1.91 1.97
C SER A 97 -66.63 -1.04 2.93
N ALA A 98 -65.67 -0.29 2.38
CA ALA A 98 -65.56 1.16 2.62
C ALA A 98 -64.80 1.87 1.47
N ASN A 99 -65.25 3.09 1.19
CA ASN A 99 -64.92 3.91 0.02
C ASN A 99 -63.46 4.37 -0.07
N VAL A 100 -63.09 4.58 -1.34
CA VAL A 100 -61.82 5.10 -1.88
C VAL A 100 -61.55 6.54 -1.44
N GLU A 101 -60.38 6.79 -0.84
CA GLU A 101 -59.67 8.07 -0.96
C GLU A 101 -58.24 7.83 -1.47
N GLY A 102 -58.01 8.29 -2.71
CA GLY A 102 -56.75 8.74 -3.29
C GLY A 102 -55.46 7.96 -3.02
N ILE A 103 -55.19 6.93 -3.82
CA ILE A 103 -53.81 6.51 -4.10
C ILE A 103 -53.18 7.59 -4.98
N VAL A 104 -52.40 8.49 -4.37
CA VAL A 104 -51.44 9.31 -5.09
C VAL A 104 -50.26 8.39 -5.42
N ILE A 105 -50.07 8.12 -6.71
CA ILE A 105 -48.84 7.56 -7.24
C ILE A 105 -47.81 8.68 -7.12
N GLU A 106 -47.06 8.73 -6.00
CA GLU A 106 -45.77 9.42 -6.02
C GLU A 106 -44.83 8.55 -6.84
N GLU A 107 -44.57 9.04 -8.05
CA GLU A 107 -43.52 8.58 -8.95
C GLU A 107 -42.18 8.79 -8.24
N THR A 108 -41.79 7.85 -7.37
CA THR A 108 -40.43 7.77 -6.85
C THR A 108 -39.55 7.38 -8.03
N ILE A 109 -38.94 8.40 -8.66
CA ILE A 109 -37.82 8.24 -9.55
C ILE A 109 -36.80 7.37 -8.81
N VAL A 110 -36.69 6.12 -9.23
CA VAL A 110 -35.65 5.20 -8.79
C VAL A 110 -34.34 5.81 -9.26
N ALA A 111 -33.67 6.53 -8.35
CA ALA A 111 -32.25 6.78 -8.48
C ALA A 111 -31.59 5.40 -8.58
N GLU A 112 -30.82 5.18 -9.64
CA GLU A 112 -29.87 4.07 -9.71
C GLU A 112 -29.02 4.10 -8.44
N ASP A 113 -29.33 3.19 -7.52
CA ASP A 113 -28.53 2.95 -6.33
C ASP A 113 -27.19 2.38 -6.82
N GLU A 114 -26.23 3.29 -6.99
CA GLU A 114 -24.85 3.02 -7.38
C GLU A 114 -24.26 2.11 -6.30
N SER A 115 -24.35 0.80 -6.57
CA SER A 115 -23.94 -0.31 -5.70
C SER A 115 -22.85 0.09 -4.72
N ALA A 116 -23.16 0.01 -3.43
CA ALA A 116 -22.22 0.13 -2.32
C ALA A 116 -20.89 -0.57 -2.67
N LYS A 117 -19.86 0.22 -3.01
CA LYS A 117 -18.51 -0.30 -3.21
C LYS A 117 -18.06 -0.88 -1.87
N PRO A 118 -17.69 -2.17 -1.81
CA PRO A 118 -17.24 -2.75 -0.55
C PRO A 118 -15.93 -2.05 -0.15
N GLN A 119 -15.89 -1.49 1.06
CA GLN A 119 -14.77 -0.75 1.65
C GLN A 119 -13.44 -1.55 1.76
N GLY A 120 -13.42 -2.81 1.30
CA GLY A 120 -12.21 -3.63 1.14
C GLY A 120 -11.58 -3.64 -0.26
N MET A 121 -12.30 -3.23 -1.31
CA MET A 121 -11.80 -3.32 -2.70
C MET A 121 -10.56 -2.44 -2.93
N ASP A 122 -10.51 -1.27 -2.30
CA ASP A 122 -9.42 -0.31 -2.48
C ASP A 122 -8.11 -0.84 -1.88
N GLN A 123 -8.18 -1.56 -0.75
CA GLN A 123 -7.01 -2.21 -0.15
C GLN A 123 -6.45 -3.31 -1.07
N PHE A 124 -7.32 -4.13 -1.65
CA PHE A 124 -6.90 -5.16 -2.61
C PHE A 124 -6.24 -4.55 -3.85
N LEU A 125 -6.77 -3.43 -4.35
CA LEU A 125 -6.19 -2.70 -5.48
C LEU A 125 -4.78 -2.17 -5.16
N ILE A 126 -4.58 -1.63 -3.96
CA ILE A 126 -3.27 -1.13 -3.51
C ILE A 126 -2.27 -2.26 -3.35
N PHE A 127 -2.65 -3.35 -2.68
CA PHE A 127 -1.78 -4.52 -2.53
C PHE A 127 -1.42 -5.14 -3.88
N ALA A 128 -2.37 -5.20 -4.83
CA ALA A 128 -2.12 -5.64 -6.18
C ALA A 128 -1.07 -4.75 -6.89
N ILE A 129 -1.22 -3.43 -6.84
CA ILE A 129 -0.26 -2.48 -7.44
C ILE A 129 1.13 -2.61 -6.79
N LEU A 130 1.19 -2.70 -5.46
CA LEU A 130 2.45 -2.78 -4.72
C LEU A 130 3.19 -4.08 -5.04
N ILE A 131 2.49 -5.21 -5.05
CA ILE A 131 3.05 -6.52 -5.41
C ILE A 131 3.52 -6.52 -6.87
N ALA A 132 2.79 -5.90 -7.78
CA ALA A 132 3.17 -5.79 -9.19
C ALA A 132 4.50 -5.02 -9.38
N ILE A 133 4.66 -3.90 -8.65
CA ILE A 133 5.75 -2.94 -8.87
C ILE A 133 7.03 -3.30 -8.12
N THR A 134 6.90 -3.79 -6.88
CA THR A 134 8.04 -3.95 -5.96
C THR A 134 9.15 -4.87 -6.52
N PRO A 135 8.86 -6.08 -7.04
CA PRO A 135 9.91 -6.99 -7.50
C PRO A 135 10.68 -6.43 -8.70
N TYR A 136 9.98 -5.72 -9.59
CA TYR A 136 10.59 -5.10 -10.76
C TYR A 136 11.44 -3.87 -10.37
N GLY A 137 10.97 -3.04 -9.44
CA GLY A 137 11.74 -1.93 -8.88
C GLY A 137 13.04 -2.38 -8.18
N ILE A 138 13.01 -3.52 -7.49
CA ILE A 138 14.22 -4.09 -6.88
C ILE A 138 15.17 -4.66 -7.95
N ASP A 139 14.67 -5.38 -8.95
CA ASP A 139 15.55 -5.97 -9.97
C ASP A 139 16.27 -4.90 -10.79
N ILE A 140 15.59 -3.81 -11.18
CA ILE A 140 16.20 -2.75 -11.99
C ILE A 140 17.28 -1.97 -11.22
N THR A 141 17.08 -1.75 -9.92
CA THR A 141 18.06 -1.06 -9.08
C THR A 141 19.31 -1.92 -8.87
N LEU A 142 19.13 -3.23 -8.64
CA LEU A 142 20.24 -4.17 -8.55
C LEU A 142 21.03 -4.27 -9.86
N GLN A 143 20.36 -4.29 -11.00
CA GLN A 143 21.02 -4.30 -12.30
C GLN A 143 21.85 -3.03 -12.53
N LYS A 144 21.31 -1.85 -12.16
CA LYS A 144 22.03 -0.57 -12.24
C LYS A 144 23.28 -0.56 -11.35
N MET A 145 23.17 -1.00 -10.10
CA MET A 145 24.30 -1.11 -9.19
C MET A 145 25.37 -2.08 -9.71
N ALA A 146 24.96 -3.23 -10.27
CA ALA A 146 25.87 -4.19 -10.85
C ALA A 146 26.59 -3.65 -12.09
N LYS A 147 25.90 -2.87 -12.94
CA LYS A 147 26.50 -2.21 -14.11
C LYS A 147 27.53 -1.16 -13.68
N LYS A 148 27.17 -0.27 -12.75
CA LYS A 148 28.06 0.78 -12.23
C LYS A 148 29.35 0.20 -11.62
N ARG A 149 29.21 -0.88 -10.85
CA ARG A 149 30.37 -1.58 -10.28
C ARG A 149 31.32 -2.17 -11.33
N LYS A 150 30.78 -2.67 -12.46
CA LYS A 150 31.60 -3.14 -13.59
C LYS A 150 32.34 -1.99 -14.25
N GLU A 151 31.69 -0.83 -14.41
CA GLU A 151 32.29 0.38 -15.00
C GLU A 151 33.45 0.89 -14.13
N GLU A 152 33.24 1.00 -12.82
CA GLU A 152 34.28 1.39 -11.86
C GLU A 152 35.50 0.46 -11.94
N LEU A 153 35.29 -0.86 -11.91
CA LEU A 153 36.37 -1.85 -12.02
C LEU A 153 37.01 -1.90 -13.42
N PHE A 154 36.31 -1.48 -14.46
CA PHE A 154 36.87 -1.40 -15.80
C PHE A 154 37.90 -0.27 -15.90
N THR A 155 37.71 0.85 -15.18
CA THR A 155 38.76 1.87 -15.06
C THR A 155 40.04 1.29 -14.44
N GLU A 156 39.90 0.48 -13.39
CA GLU A 156 41.05 -0.18 -12.75
C GLU A 156 41.72 -1.19 -13.68
N PHE A 157 40.93 -1.94 -14.47
CA PHE A 157 41.45 -2.81 -15.51
C PHE A 157 42.27 -2.04 -16.56
N LEU A 158 41.78 -0.91 -17.07
CA LEU A 158 42.50 -0.07 -18.03
C LEU A 158 43.79 0.50 -17.44
N PHE A 159 43.74 0.99 -16.19
CA PHE A 159 44.92 1.46 -15.49
C PHE A 159 45.99 0.37 -15.37
N LYS A 160 45.64 -0.82 -14.86
CA LYS A 160 46.59 -1.93 -14.73
C LYS A 160 47.09 -2.42 -16.10
N LEU A 161 46.24 -2.43 -17.12
CA LEU A 161 46.64 -2.75 -18.49
C LEU A 161 47.71 -1.78 -18.99
N SER A 162 47.52 -0.47 -18.77
CA SER A 162 48.49 0.54 -19.16
C SER A 162 49.83 0.40 -18.43
N GLU A 163 49.82 0.09 -17.12
CA GLU A 163 51.05 -0.12 -16.33
C GLU A 163 51.84 -1.33 -16.82
N MET A 164 51.16 -2.43 -17.13
CA MET A 164 51.81 -3.64 -17.66
C MET A 164 52.40 -3.41 -19.05
N MET A 165 51.68 -2.70 -19.90
CA MET A 165 52.16 -2.36 -21.24
C MET A 165 53.31 -1.36 -21.20
N ARG A 166 53.30 -0.40 -20.26
CA ARG A 166 54.43 0.50 -20.00
C ARG A 166 55.65 -0.26 -19.49
N GLY A 167 55.44 -1.36 -18.76
CA GLY A 167 56.47 -2.33 -18.38
C GLY A 167 57.01 -3.19 -19.54
N GLY A 168 56.57 -2.93 -20.78
CA GLY A 168 57.03 -3.64 -21.98
C GLY A 168 56.29 -4.94 -22.28
N LEU A 169 55.20 -5.23 -21.56
CA LEU A 169 54.40 -6.43 -21.79
C LEU A 169 53.46 -6.22 -22.99
N ASP A 170 53.38 -7.21 -23.87
CA ASP A 170 52.45 -7.21 -25.02
C ASP A 170 50.97 -7.08 -24.56
N PRO A 171 50.09 -6.40 -25.33
CA PRO A 171 48.66 -6.24 -24.98
C PRO A 171 47.94 -7.56 -24.67
N ILE A 172 48.19 -8.62 -25.46
CA ILE A 172 47.57 -9.93 -25.30
C ILE A 172 48.06 -10.58 -24.00
N LYS A 173 49.37 -10.52 -23.77
CA LYS A 173 49.98 -11.09 -22.56
C LYS A 173 49.52 -10.34 -21.30
N SER A 174 49.34 -9.03 -21.40
CA SER A 174 48.84 -8.17 -20.31
C SER A 174 47.41 -8.53 -19.92
N VAL A 175 46.50 -8.68 -20.90
CA VAL A 175 45.12 -9.13 -20.64
C VAL A 175 45.08 -10.52 -20.00
N ASN A 176 45.93 -11.45 -20.46
CA ASN A 176 46.02 -12.79 -19.89
C ASN A 176 46.50 -12.80 -18.43
N GLU A 177 47.39 -11.88 -18.06
CA GLU A 177 47.88 -11.78 -16.69
C GLU A 177 46.84 -11.09 -15.79
N LEU A 178 46.15 -10.06 -16.28
CA LEU A 178 45.04 -9.42 -15.57
C LEU A 178 43.85 -10.37 -15.33
N ALA A 179 43.62 -11.30 -16.25
CA ALA A 179 42.60 -12.33 -16.07
C ALA A 179 42.89 -13.29 -14.89
N LYS A 180 44.16 -13.41 -14.48
CA LYS A 180 44.58 -14.20 -13.31
C LYS A 180 44.56 -13.39 -12.01
N ALA A 181 44.78 -12.08 -12.10
CA ALA A 181 44.92 -11.18 -10.95
C ALA A 181 43.60 -10.76 -10.27
N GLU A 182 42.46 -11.33 -10.67
CA GLU A 182 41.12 -11.14 -10.10
C GLU A 182 40.71 -9.68 -9.80
N ILE A 183 40.23 -8.94 -10.82
CA ILE A 183 39.72 -7.56 -10.71
C ILE A 183 38.24 -7.56 -10.23
N GLY A 184 37.91 -8.37 -9.22
CA GLY A 184 36.58 -8.43 -8.63
C GLY A 184 35.47 -8.94 -9.59
N VAL A 185 34.32 -8.26 -9.64
CA VAL A 185 33.15 -8.69 -10.44
C VAL A 185 33.37 -8.61 -11.95
N LEU A 186 34.44 -7.97 -12.39
CA LEU A 186 34.81 -7.86 -13.81
C LEU A 186 35.66 -9.06 -14.29
N THR A 187 36.31 -9.78 -13.37
CA THR A 187 37.14 -10.97 -13.65
C THR A 187 36.51 -11.98 -14.61
N PRO A 188 35.26 -12.45 -14.43
CA PRO A 188 34.67 -13.42 -15.35
C PRO A 188 34.55 -12.87 -16.79
N HIS A 189 34.37 -11.56 -16.95
CA HIS A 189 34.30 -10.90 -18.26
C HIS A 189 35.69 -10.78 -18.89
N ILE A 190 36.72 -10.45 -18.11
CA ILE A 190 38.12 -10.38 -18.58
C ILE A 190 38.60 -11.77 -19.01
N ARG A 191 38.21 -12.83 -18.28
CA ARG A 191 38.53 -14.22 -18.63
C ARG A 191 37.96 -14.63 -19.99
N ILE A 192 36.83 -14.04 -20.43
CA ILE A 192 36.30 -14.27 -21.79
C ILE A 192 37.26 -13.73 -22.85
N ALA A 193 37.82 -12.53 -22.66
CA ALA A 193 38.82 -11.98 -23.56
C ALA A 193 40.10 -12.83 -23.56
N ALA A 194 40.65 -13.14 -22.39
CA ALA A 194 41.85 -13.95 -22.25
C ALA A 194 41.71 -15.34 -22.91
N ASN A 195 40.60 -16.04 -22.64
CA ASN A 195 40.34 -17.35 -23.24
C ASN A 195 40.22 -17.26 -24.77
N ARG A 196 39.52 -16.25 -25.30
CA ARG A 196 39.41 -16.05 -26.75
C ARG A 196 40.77 -15.80 -27.40
N MET A 197 41.60 -14.94 -26.81
CA MET A 197 42.96 -14.72 -27.28
C MET A 197 43.81 -16.00 -27.21
N ALA A 198 43.64 -16.81 -26.16
CA ALA A 198 44.32 -18.12 -26.04
C ALA A 198 43.89 -19.12 -27.13
N TYR A 199 42.65 -19.02 -27.64
CA TYR A 199 42.16 -19.81 -28.77
C TYR A 199 42.49 -19.19 -30.15
N GLY A 200 43.26 -18.10 -30.20
CA GLY A 200 43.71 -17.49 -31.44
C GLY A 200 42.80 -16.40 -32.02
N ASP A 201 41.76 -15.94 -31.30
CA ASP A 201 41.02 -14.73 -31.70
C ASP A 201 41.95 -13.49 -31.62
N SER A 202 41.74 -12.52 -32.52
CA SER A 202 42.46 -11.24 -32.46
C SER A 202 42.11 -10.45 -31.19
N PHE A 203 43.05 -9.60 -30.75
CA PHE A 203 42.85 -8.71 -29.58
C PHE A 203 41.55 -7.92 -29.68
N GLU A 204 41.27 -7.33 -30.85
CA GLU A 204 40.03 -6.63 -31.15
C GLU A 204 38.78 -7.48 -30.87
N ARG A 205 38.71 -8.70 -31.43
CA ARG A 205 37.53 -9.57 -31.29
C ARG A 205 37.33 -10.01 -29.85
N ALA A 206 38.40 -10.36 -29.16
CA ALA A 206 38.37 -10.79 -27.78
C ALA A 206 37.93 -9.66 -26.83
N MET A 207 38.48 -8.46 -27.01
CA MET A 207 38.12 -7.28 -26.23
C MET A 207 36.67 -6.85 -26.49
N LYS A 208 36.23 -6.82 -27.76
CA LYS A 208 34.81 -6.56 -28.09
C LYS A 208 33.87 -7.60 -27.47
N ALA A 209 34.27 -8.87 -27.39
CA ALA A 209 33.48 -9.92 -26.73
C ALA A 209 33.38 -9.72 -25.21
N MET A 210 34.48 -9.34 -24.54
CA MET A 210 34.46 -8.97 -23.12
C MET A 210 33.52 -7.77 -22.91
N ALA A 211 33.66 -6.71 -23.70
CA ALA A 211 32.84 -5.52 -23.56
C ALA A 211 31.34 -5.80 -23.75
N ARG A 212 30.97 -6.60 -24.76
CA ARG A 212 29.56 -7.01 -24.95
C ARG A 212 29.02 -7.80 -23.77
N SER A 213 29.87 -8.60 -23.11
CA SER A 213 29.45 -9.41 -21.96
C SER A 213 29.18 -8.58 -20.69
N THR A 214 29.75 -7.36 -20.57
CA THR A 214 29.50 -6.52 -19.40
C THR A 214 28.11 -5.87 -19.41
N GLY A 215 27.57 -5.61 -20.61
CA GLY A 215 26.28 -4.93 -20.81
C GLY A 215 26.34 -3.41 -20.60
N SER A 216 27.54 -2.82 -20.53
CA SER A 216 27.73 -1.38 -20.40
C SER A 216 28.16 -0.75 -21.73
N GLU A 217 27.45 0.30 -22.14
CA GLU A 217 27.80 1.13 -23.28
C GLU A 217 29.11 1.91 -23.06
N LEU A 218 29.35 2.36 -21.83
CA LEU A 218 30.57 3.07 -21.45
C LEU A 218 31.79 2.16 -21.64
N ILE A 219 31.72 0.92 -21.13
CA ILE A 219 32.78 -0.08 -21.30
C ILE A 219 32.98 -0.41 -22.78
N ALA A 220 31.92 -0.56 -23.56
CA ALA A 220 32.01 -0.84 -25.00
C ALA A 220 32.76 0.28 -25.75
N ARG A 221 32.43 1.54 -25.46
CA ARG A 221 33.06 2.72 -26.07
C ARG A 221 34.55 2.83 -25.73
N TYR A 222 34.91 2.71 -24.45
CA TYR A 222 36.31 2.76 -24.05
C TYR A 222 37.11 1.54 -24.53
N THR A 223 36.47 0.37 -24.65
CA THR A 223 37.11 -0.80 -25.25
C THR A 223 37.47 -0.54 -26.71
N GLU A 224 36.60 0.13 -27.47
CA GLU A 224 36.87 0.50 -28.86
C GLU A 224 38.04 1.48 -28.98
N LEU A 225 38.09 2.50 -28.13
CA LEU A 225 39.23 3.43 -28.05
C LEU A 225 40.55 2.70 -27.73
N VAL A 226 40.51 1.75 -26.80
CA VAL A 226 41.69 0.95 -26.42
C VAL A 226 42.14 0.04 -27.57
N ILE A 227 41.21 -0.53 -28.32
CA ILE A 227 41.53 -1.33 -29.51
C ILE A 227 42.22 -0.45 -30.56
N GLU A 228 41.65 0.71 -30.90
CA GLU A 228 42.23 1.62 -31.89
C GLU A 228 43.62 2.12 -31.45
N ALA A 229 43.77 2.47 -30.18
CA ALA A 229 45.06 2.83 -29.58
C ALA A 229 46.07 1.67 -29.64
N SER A 230 45.64 0.42 -29.46
CA SER A 230 46.53 -0.76 -29.49
C SER A 230 47.16 -1.01 -30.86
N TYR A 231 46.56 -0.50 -31.93
CA TYR A 231 47.07 -0.60 -33.30
C TYR A 231 47.82 0.66 -33.77
N SER A 232 47.80 1.77 -33.01
CA SER A 232 48.35 3.06 -33.45
C SER A 232 49.86 3.25 -33.22
N GLY A 233 50.58 2.24 -32.73
CA GLY A 233 52.04 2.30 -32.53
C GLY A 233 52.49 2.98 -31.23
N GLY A 234 53.71 3.52 -31.19
CA GLY A 234 54.39 3.97 -29.95
C GLY A 234 53.57 4.94 -29.10
N GLY A 235 53.34 4.58 -27.83
CA GLY A 235 52.52 5.36 -26.88
C GLY A 235 51.19 4.70 -26.47
N VAL A 236 50.96 3.43 -26.84
CA VAL A 236 49.72 2.70 -26.48
C VAL A 236 49.43 2.73 -24.98
N SER A 237 50.45 2.56 -24.13
CA SER A 237 50.28 2.62 -22.67
C SER A 237 49.72 3.96 -22.21
N ASP A 238 50.23 5.06 -22.76
CA ASP A 238 49.82 6.42 -22.35
C ASP A 238 48.42 6.75 -22.84
N LEU A 239 48.04 6.26 -24.03
CA LEU A 239 46.67 6.38 -24.55
C LEU A 239 45.67 5.59 -23.70
N ILE A 240 45.99 4.37 -23.29
CA ILE A 240 45.13 3.56 -22.40
C ILE A 240 45.03 4.21 -21.03
N LEU A 241 46.14 4.75 -20.49
CA LEU A 241 46.13 5.47 -19.21
C LEU A 241 45.20 6.70 -19.28
N LYS A 242 45.31 7.49 -20.36
CA LYS A 242 44.43 8.63 -20.58
C LYS A 242 42.96 8.22 -20.72
N CYS A 243 42.67 7.07 -21.33
CA CYS A 243 41.31 6.51 -21.36
C CYS A 243 40.80 6.13 -19.96
N SER A 244 41.66 5.55 -19.11
CA SER A 244 41.32 5.24 -17.72
C SER A 244 40.99 6.50 -16.91
N ASP A 245 41.83 7.54 -17.02
CA ASP A 245 41.63 8.80 -16.30
C ASP A 245 40.39 9.55 -16.78
N ASP A 246 40.13 9.54 -18.09
CA ASP A 246 38.92 10.11 -18.68
C ASP A 246 37.67 9.37 -18.19
N MET A 247 37.66 8.03 -18.26
CA MET A 247 36.53 7.24 -17.77
C MET A 247 36.29 7.43 -16.26
N ARG A 248 37.36 7.54 -15.47
CA ARG A 248 37.26 7.85 -14.03
C ARG A 248 36.65 9.24 -13.79
N SER A 249 36.99 10.22 -14.62
CA SER A 249 36.43 11.57 -14.57
C SER A 249 34.94 11.57 -14.94
N ILE A 250 34.53 10.78 -15.94
CA ILE A 250 33.11 10.60 -16.26
C ILE A 250 32.34 10.00 -15.07
N LEU A 251 32.86 8.92 -14.46
CA LEU A 251 32.19 8.28 -13.32
C LEU A 251 32.12 9.19 -12.09
N SER A 252 33.14 10.02 -11.86
CA SER A 252 33.13 10.98 -10.74
C SER A 252 32.10 12.09 -10.95
N ILE A 253 31.96 12.60 -12.19
CA ILE A 253 30.92 13.56 -12.57
C ILE A 253 29.54 12.95 -12.40
N GLU A 254 29.32 11.71 -12.84
CA GLU A 254 28.03 11.02 -12.64
C GLU A 254 27.71 10.84 -11.15
N ARG A 255 28.71 10.47 -10.33
CA ARG A 255 28.52 10.32 -8.89
C ARG A 255 28.20 11.65 -8.21
N GLN A 256 28.84 12.74 -8.63
CA GLN A 256 28.54 14.08 -8.13
C GLN A 256 27.11 14.48 -8.50
N LYS A 257 26.73 14.32 -9.78
CA LYS A 257 25.37 14.59 -10.25
C LYS A 257 24.32 13.79 -9.49
N GLU A 258 24.56 12.49 -9.26
CA GLU A 258 23.66 11.65 -8.46
C GLU A 258 23.55 12.16 -7.01
N GLY A 259 24.65 12.66 -6.44
CA GLY A 259 24.67 13.31 -5.12
C GLY A 259 23.82 14.58 -5.07
N ASP A 260 24.02 15.48 -6.03
CA ASP A 260 23.28 16.75 -6.11
C ASP A 260 21.78 16.50 -6.31
N LEU A 261 21.43 15.51 -7.15
CA LEU A 261 20.05 15.15 -7.41
C LEU A 261 19.33 14.47 -6.23
N LYS A 262 20.06 13.88 -5.28
CA LYS A 262 19.45 13.31 -4.06
C LYS A 262 18.79 14.39 -3.19
N GLN A 263 19.23 15.64 -3.28
CA GLN A 263 18.56 16.74 -2.57
C GLN A 263 17.13 16.95 -3.07
N PHE A 264 16.89 16.82 -4.39
CA PHE A 264 15.54 16.92 -4.93
C PHE A 264 14.64 15.77 -4.46
N VAL A 265 15.18 14.55 -4.32
CA VAL A 265 14.45 13.42 -3.74
C VAL A 265 13.93 13.79 -2.34
N LEU A 266 14.78 14.34 -1.47
CA LEU A 266 14.39 14.74 -0.12
C LEU A 266 13.22 15.74 -0.12
N ILE A 267 13.25 16.76 -0.99
CA ILE A 267 12.19 17.78 -1.09
C ILE A 267 10.84 17.14 -1.42
N PHE A 268 10.80 16.22 -2.38
CA PHE A 268 9.55 15.53 -2.74
C PHE A 268 9.00 14.64 -1.62
N TYR A 269 9.87 13.99 -0.85
CA TYR A 269 9.44 13.21 0.32
C TYR A 269 8.81 14.11 1.39
N PHE A 270 9.40 15.29 1.64
CA PHE A 270 8.80 16.28 2.53
C PHE A 270 7.46 16.81 2.01
N ALA A 271 7.35 17.06 0.70
CA ALA A 271 6.08 17.48 0.10
C ALA A 271 4.97 16.44 0.32
N GLN A 272 5.27 15.14 0.21
CA GLN A 272 4.30 14.08 0.50
C GLN A 272 3.86 14.09 1.97
N ILE A 273 4.80 14.27 2.91
CA ILE A 273 4.47 14.36 4.34
C ILE A 273 3.56 15.56 4.60
N ILE A 274 3.85 16.70 3.99
CA ILE A 274 3.02 17.91 4.10
C ILE A 274 1.61 17.67 3.55
N ILE A 275 1.47 16.98 2.41
CA ILE A 275 0.14 16.65 1.86
C ILE A 275 -0.64 15.76 2.83
N ILE A 276 0.00 14.72 3.40
CA ILE A 276 -0.64 13.85 4.39
C ILE A 276 -1.10 14.66 5.61
N PHE A 277 -0.24 15.55 6.11
CA PHE A 277 -0.56 16.42 7.23
C PHE A 277 -1.73 17.37 6.92
N ILE A 278 -1.74 17.99 5.74
CA ILE A 278 -2.85 18.85 5.31
C ILE A 278 -4.15 18.07 5.24
N CYS A 279 -4.16 16.87 4.64
CA CYS A 279 -5.35 16.03 4.58
C CYS A 279 -5.86 15.59 5.96
N TYR A 280 -4.95 15.30 6.90
CA TYR A 280 -5.30 15.01 8.29
C TYR A 280 -5.99 16.19 8.97
N THR A 281 -5.36 17.38 8.94
CA THR A 281 -5.96 18.61 9.49
C THR A 281 -7.29 18.95 8.81
N LEU A 282 -7.40 18.73 7.50
CA LEU A 282 -8.63 18.98 6.77
C LEU A 282 -9.78 18.07 7.26
N THR A 283 -9.46 16.80 7.54
CA THR A 283 -10.45 15.81 8.01
C THR A 283 -10.89 16.08 9.45
N ASN A 284 -9.94 16.34 10.35
CA ASN A 284 -10.24 16.39 11.80
C ASN A 284 -10.63 17.78 12.30
N ASP A 285 -10.06 18.84 11.73
CA ASP A 285 -10.34 20.19 12.19
C ASP A 285 -11.35 20.87 11.26
N LEU A 286 -11.09 20.88 9.95
CA LEU A 286 -11.83 21.71 9.00
C LEU A 286 -13.22 21.14 8.66
N LEU A 287 -13.37 19.82 8.53
CA LEU A 287 -14.66 19.20 8.17
C LEU A 287 -15.74 19.45 9.24
N PRO A 288 -15.47 19.23 10.55
CA PRO A 288 -16.46 19.49 11.62
C PRO A 288 -16.88 20.96 11.71
N TYR A 289 -16.00 21.91 11.40
CA TYR A 289 -16.39 23.32 11.35
C TYR A 289 -17.47 23.57 10.28
N PHE A 290 -17.41 22.89 9.13
CA PHE A 290 -18.43 23.02 8.09
C PHE A 290 -19.75 22.33 8.46
N THR A 291 -19.70 21.20 9.18
CA THR A 291 -20.92 20.52 9.63
C THR A 291 -21.63 21.31 10.74
N ASP A 292 -20.88 21.91 11.67
CA ASP A 292 -21.45 22.73 12.76
C ASP A 292 -22.11 24.03 12.22
N LEU A 293 -21.46 24.70 11.27
CA LEU A 293 -22.03 25.84 10.55
C LEU A 293 -23.25 25.47 9.66
N GLY A 294 -23.28 24.24 9.13
CA GLY A 294 -24.41 23.69 8.37
C GLY A 294 -25.61 23.39 9.27
N SER A 295 -25.36 22.82 10.45
CA SER A 295 -26.39 22.48 11.45
C SER A 295 -27.10 23.70 12.06
N THR A 296 -26.45 24.87 12.04
CA THR A 296 -27.00 26.16 12.51
C THR A 296 -27.73 26.94 11.40
N SER A 297 -27.69 26.46 10.16
CA SER A 297 -28.38 27.08 9.02
C SER A 297 -29.73 26.40 8.76
N PHE A 298 -30.78 27.20 8.59
CA PHE A 298 -32.20 26.85 8.41
C PHE A 298 -32.54 26.06 7.10
N LEU A 299 -31.54 25.46 6.44
CA LEU A 299 -31.68 24.69 5.21
C LEU A 299 -31.68 23.21 5.59
N GLY A 300 -32.83 22.56 5.39
CA GLY A 300 -33.08 21.19 5.80
C GLY A 300 -32.12 20.15 5.22
N ASP A 301 -32.09 19.02 5.93
CA ASP A 301 -31.40 17.75 5.70
C ASP A 301 -29.95 17.82 5.16
N ASN A 302 -29.01 17.48 6.03
CA ASN A 302 -27.58 17.66 5.82
C ASN A 302 -26.98 16.50 5.00
N GLU A 303 -27.26 16.44 3.69
CA GLU A 303 -26.56 15.50 2.79
C GLU A 303 -25.04 15.71 2.79
N ILE A 304 -24.56 16.95 2.99
CA ILE A 304 -23.12 17.26 3.01
C ILE A 304 -22.43 16.74 4.29
N ALA A 305 -23.13 16.74 5.42
CA ALA A 305 -22.56 16.22 6.68
C ALA A 305 -22.43 14.69 6.67
N ASN A 306 -23.20 14.01 5.81
CA ASN A 306 -23.15 12.56 5.63
C ASN A 306 -22.14 12.11 4.56
N MET A 307 -21.44 13.02 3.86
CA MET A 307 -20.40 12.64 2.90
C MET A 307 -19.07 12.34 3.59
N ASP A 308 -18.57 11.10 3.43
CA ASP A 308 -17.23 10.71 3.90
C ASP A 308 -16.15 11.22 2.94
N PHE A 309 -15.49 12.32 3.30
CA PHE A 309 -14.36 12.87 2.55
C PHE A 309 -13.06 12.07 2.75
N SER A 310 -12.97 11.23 3.78
CA SER A 310 -11.77 10.46 4.14
C SER A 310 -11.36 9.52 3.01
N THR A 311 -12.36 8.87 2.40
CA THR A 311 -12.17 8.01 1.23
C THR A 311 -11.63 8.80 0.04
N GLY A 312 -12.11 10.02 -0.20
CA GLY A 312 -11.61 10.90 -1.27
C GLY A 312 -10.16 11.34 -1.06
N PHE A 313 -9.81 11.75 0.16
CA PHE A 313 -8.43 12.14 0.50
C PHE A 313 -7.46 10.95 0.43
N PHE A 314 -7.91 9.77 0.83
CA PHE A 314 -7.12 8.54 0.68
C PHE A 314 -6.72 8.29 -0.78
N HIS A 315 -7.66 8.38 -1.72
CA HIS A 315 -7.37 8.24 -3.15
C HIS A 315 -6.42 9.33 -3.65
N LEU A 316 -6.62 10.58 -3.23
CA LEU A 316 -5.75 11.70 -3.61
C LEU A 316 -4.31 11.48 -3.16
N ILE A 317 -4.09 11.09 -1.90
CA ILE A 317 -2.75 10.87 -1.34
C ILE A 317 -2.06 9.72 -2.08
N LEU A 318 -2.77 8.63 -2.37
CA LEU A 318 -2.21 7.47 -3.08
C LEU A 318 -1.85 7.79 -4.53
N ILE A 319 -2.72 8.48 -5.26
CA ILE A 319 -2.43 8.91 -6.64
C ILE A 319 -1.20 9.83 -6.66
N ASN A 320 -1.12 10.79 -5.73
CA ASN A 320 0.04 11.67 -5.61
C ASN A 320 1.32 10.90 -5.26
N SER A 321 1.23 9.92 -4.37
CA SER A 321 2.35 9.05 -4.00
C SER A 321 2.88 8.24 -5.18
N PHE A 322 1.97 7.68 -5.98
CA PHE A 322 2.32 6.94 -7.19
C PHE A 322 3.03 7.81 -8.22
N PHE A 323 2.44 8.94 -8.62
CA PHE A 323 3.07 9.81 -9.62
C PHE A 323 4.30 10.54 -9.07
N GLY A 324 4.27 10.94 -7.80
CA GLY A 324 5.41 11.53 -7.09
C GLY A 324 6.62 10.61 -7.12
N GLY A 325 6.46 9.32 -6.84
CA GLY A 325 7.54 8.34 -6.93
C GLY A 325 8.15 8.21 -8.34
N LEU A 326 7.31 8.26 -9.38
CA LEU A 326 7.78 8.23 -10.78
C LEU A 326 8.54 9.51 -11.17
N ILE A 327 8.05 10.68 -10.75
CA ILE A 327 8.68 11.98 -10.97
C ILE A 327 10.06 12.02 -10.31
N ILE A 328 10.15 11.57 -9.05
CA ILE A 328 11.42 11.47 -8.31
C ILE A 328 12.42 10.62 -9.06
N GLY A 329 12.01 9.46 -9.61
CA GLY A 329 12.88 8.61 -10.42
C GLY A 329 13.38 9.30 -11.69
N LYS A 330 12.50 10.00 -12.40
CA LYS A 330 12.85 10.70 -13.64
C LYS A 330 13.84 11.85 -13.39
N ILE A 331 13.65 12.59 -12.30
CA ILE A 331 14.52 13.70 -11.93
C ILE A 331 15.86 13.19 -11.37
N SER A 332 15.82 12.23 -10.44
CA SER A 332 17.02 11.77 -9.73
C SER A 332 17.91 10.86 -10.57
N GLU A 333 17.30 9.96 -11.33
CA GLU A 333 18.03 8.88 -12.01
C GLU A 333 17.97 8.97 -13.54
N GLY A 334 17.23 9.95 -14.09
CA GLY A 334 17.11 10.23 -15.52
C GLY A 334 16.07 9.39 -16.26
N ASP A 335 15.60 8.29 -15.68
CA ASP A 335 14.63 7.38 -16.27
C ASP A 335 13.53 7.03 -15.26
N VAL A 336 12.27 7.03 -15.72
CA VAL A 336 11.07 6.74 -14.93
C VAL A 336 11.13 5.34 -14.31
N ARG A 337 11.77 4.38 -14.99
CA ARG A 337 11.85 2.99 -14.51
C ARG A 337 12.53 2.87 -13.15
N TYR A 338 13.47 3.77 -12.84
CA TYR A 338 14.13 3.78 -11.53
C TYR A 338 13.26 4.40 -10.43
N GLY A 339 12.21 5.15 -10.79
CA GLY A 339 11.23 5.71 -9.85
C GLY A 339 10.38 4.67 -9.15
N LEU A 340 10.30 3.45 -9.67
CA LEU A 340 9.45 2.38 -9.12
C LEU A 340 9.82 2.02 -7.67
N LYS A 341 11.09 2.20 -7.27
CA LYS A 341 11.49 2.06 -5.86
C LYS A 341 10.88 3.15 -4.97
N HIS A 342 10.83 4.39 -5.47
CA HIS A 342 10.26 5.52 -4.76
C HIS A 342 8.74 5.43 -4.69
N VAL A 343 8.10 4.97 -5.76
CA VAL A 343 6.67 4.62 -5.77
C VAL A 343 6.36 3.63 -4.67
N THR A 344 7.13 2.54 -4.59
CA THR A 344 6.92 1.51 -3.56
C THR A 344 7.02 2.08 -2.16
N ILE A 345 8.09 2.85 -1.87
CA ILE A 345 8.32 3.43 -0.56
C ILE A 345 7.24 4.45 -0.19
N LEU A 346 6.94 5.40 -1.09
CA LEU A 346 5.95 6.44 -0.82
C LEU A 346 4.55 5.85 -0.69
N MET A 347 4.21 4.80 -1.47
CA MET A 347 2.90 4.13 -1.38
C MET A 347 2.74 3.43 -0.05
N ILE A 348 3.77 2.71 0.42
CA ILE A 348 3.74 2.05 1.75
C ILE A 348 3.58 3.09 2.85
N VAL A 349 4.40 4.15 2.84
CA VAL A 349 4.35 5.21 3.86
C VAL A 349 2.98 5.89 3.83
N SER A 350 2.48 6.24 2.65
CA SER A 350 1.19 6.90 2.51
C SER A 350 0.03 6.01 2.96
N TYR A 351 0.05 4.73 2.61
CA TYR A 351 -0.97 3.77 3.04
C TYR A 351 -0.98 3.62 4.56
N VAL A 352 0.19 3.38 5.18
CA VAL A 352 0.32 3.25 6.63
C VAL A 352 -0.09 4.54 7.34
N SER A 353 0.34 5.70 6.84
CA SER A 353 -0.05 6.99 7.39
C SER A 353 -1.55 7.25 7.27
N CYS A 354 -2.20 6.94 6.14
CA CYS A 354 -3.64 7.10 6.01
C CYS A 354 -4.40 6.13 6.93
N MET A 355 -3.94 4.88 7.03
CA MET A 355 -4.54 3.89 7.92
C MET A 355 -4.51 4.36 9.39
N ILE A 356 -3.41 4.96 9.83
CA ILE A 356 -3.26 5.45 11.21
C ILE A 356 -3.94 6.80 11.43
N LEU A 357 -3.83 7.74 10.49
CA LEU A 357 -4.21 9.14 10.72
C LEU A 357 -5.63 9.47 10.25
N LEU A 358 -6.08 8.92 9.12
CA LEU A 358 -7.40 9.21 8.57
C LEU A 358 -8.44 8.19 9.04
N PHE A 359 -8.06 6.92 9.11
CA PHE A 359 -8.97 5.84 9.56
C PHE A 359 -8.71 5.40 11.02
N GLY A 360 -7.56 5.79 11.59
CA GLY A 360 -7.12 5.36 12.92
C GLY A 360 -7.69 6.17 14.10
N GLY A 361 -8.82 6.85 13.90
CA GLY A 361 -9.70 7.28 15.00
C GLY A 361 -10.26 6.11 15.83
N THR A 362 -10.00 4.86 15.44
CA THR A 362 -10.27 3.62 16.19
C THR A 362 -8.98 3.02 16.78
N GLY A 363 -8.02 3.87 17.15
CA GLY A 363 -6.72 3.52 17.71
C GLY A 363 -6.61 3.51 19.24
N ALA A 364 -7.70 3.70 19.98
CA ALA A 364 -7.80 3.21 21.36
C ALA A 364 -8.26 1.76 21.29
N SER A 365 -7.52 0.87 21.94
CA SER A 365 -7.69 -0.58 21.96
C SER A 365 -9.10 -1.07 21.60
N VAL A 366 -9.20 -1.84 20.51
CA VAL A 366 -10.26 -2.85 20.35
C VAL A 366 -10.02 -3.90 21.44
N GLN A 367 -10.36 -3.57 22.68
CA GLN A 367 -10.88 -4.57 23.59
C GLN A 367 -12.30 -4.84 23.08
N ASP A 368 -12.66 -6.11 22.97
CA ASP A 368 -14.09 -6.42 23.01
C ASP A 368 -14.59 -5.79 24.32
N VAL A 369 -15.54 -4.88 24.25
CA VAL A 369 -16.02 -4.16 25.42
C VAL A 369 -17.49 -4.48 25.56
N GLU A 370 -17.88 -5.02 26.69
CA GLU A 370 -19.26 -5.13 27.11
C GLU A 370 -19.70 -3.83 27.78
N ILE A 371 -20.84 -3.29 27.29
CA ILE A 371 -21.47 -2.09 27.83
C ILE A 371 -22.52 -2.52 28.85
N GLU A 372 -22.28 -2.20 30.11
CA GLU A 372 -23.25 -2.34 31.19
C GLU A 372 -23.86 -0.97 31.52
N ILE A 373 -25.15 -0.95 31.87
CA ILE A 373 -25.81 0.28 32.30
C ILE A 373 -25.94 0.18 33.80
N VAL A 374 -25.18 1.01 34.51
CA VAL A 374 -25.11 0.99 35.97
C VAL A 374 -26.29 1.75 36.58
N SER A 375 -26.75 2.84 35.93
CA SER A 375 -27.88 3.65 36.41
C SER A 375 -28.54 4.47 35.28
N GLY A 376 -29.82 4.84 35.46
CA GLY A 376 -30.54 5.76 34.59
C GLY A 376 -31.34 5.13 33.43
N ALA A 377 -31.42 3.80 33.35
CA ALA A 377 -32.21 3.09 32.33
C ALA A 377 -33.72 3.09 32.64
N GLY A 378 -34.56 3.33 31.62
CA GLY A 378 -36.02 3.14 31.73
C GLY A 378 -36.75 4.11 32.64
N GLN A 379 -36.14 5.24 33.01
CA GLN A 379 -36.76 6.25 33.87
C GLN A 379 -37.80 7.09 33.12
N GLU A 380 -38.66 7.75 33.91
CA GLU A 380 -39.62 8.73 33.42
C GLU A 380 -39.06 10.14 33.68
N GLY A 381 -39.07 10.98 32.65
CA GLY A 381 -38.61 12.37 32.73
C GLY A 381 -39.66 13.33 32.18
N TYR A 382 -39.54 14.60 32.56
CA TYR A 382 -40.35 15.66 31.99
C TYR A 382 -39.66 16.25 30.76
N VAL A 383 -40.43 16.57 29.72
CA VAL A 383 -39.93 17.26 28.52
C VAL A 383 -39.20 18.56 28.90
N GLY A 384 -38.04 18.80 28.27
CA GLY A 384 -37.20 19.99 28.47
C GLY A 384 -36.40 20.04 29.78
N LEU A 385 -36.47 19.00 30.63
CA LEU A 385 -35.72 18.92 31.89
C LEU A 385 -34.66 17.80 31.84
N PRO A 386 -33.56 17.94 32.62
CA PRO A 386 -32.62 16.86 32.82
C PRO A 386 -33.31 15.68 33.52
N LEU A 387 -32.85 14.47 33.21
CA LEU A 387 -33.29 13.27 33.89
C LEU A 387 -32.99 13.35 35.39
N LYS A 388 -33.86 12.72 36.20
CA LYS A 388 -33.74 12.75 37.66
C LYS A 388 -32.59 11.91 38.16
N GLU A 389 -32.33 10.79 37.49
CA GLU A 389 -31.15 9.96 37.72
C GLU A 389 -30.20 10.14 36.54
N ASN A 390 -28.94 10.44 36.84
CA ASN A 390 -27.90 10.58 35.83
C ASN A 390 -27.66 9.23 35.14
N LEU A 391 -27.32 9.29 33.85
CA LEU A 391 -27.02 8.10 33.07
C LEU A 391 -25.58 7.68 33.36
N VAL A 392 -25.41 6.52 33.99
CA VAL A 392 -24.10 5.96 34.35
C VAL A 392 -23.85 4.71 33.53
N ILE A 393 -22.75 4.70 32.79
CA ILE A 393 -22.39 3.67 31.81
C ILE A 393 -21.09 3.03 32.28
N GLY A 394 -21.11 1.71 32.40
CA GLY A 394 -19.93 0.89 32.70
C GLY A 394 -19.43 0.20 31.43
N VAL A 395 -18.12 0.17 31.28
CA VAL A 395 -17.40 -0.39 30.13
C VAL A 395 -16.42 -1.43 30.68
N THR A 396 -16.66 -2.69 30.34
CA THR A 396 -15.88 -3.83 30.83
C THR A 396 -15.37 -4.70 29.68
N ASP A 397 -14.23 -5.36 29.83
CA ASP A 397 -13.74 -6.42 28.93
C ASP A 397 -14.62 -7.69 29.10
N PRO A 398 -14.78 -8.60 28.12
CA PRO A 398 -15.50 -9.88 28.26
C PRO A 398 -15.03 -10.76 29.44
N ASP A 399 -13.84 -10.54 29.99
CA ASP A 399 -13.38 -11.19 31.22
C ASP A 399 -13.90 -10.51 32.52
N GLY A 400 -14.70 -9.44 32.40
CA GLY A 400 -15.33 -8.70 33.50
C GLY A 400 -14.44 -7.63 34.17
N ASN A 401 -13.33 -7.23 33.53
CA ASN A 401 -12.42 -6.21 34.06
C ASN A 401 -12.82 -4.81 33.53
N PRO A 402 -12.74 -3.75 34.35
CA PRO A 402 -13.05 -2.39 33.91
C PRO A 402 -12.03 -1.88 32.89
N VAL A 403 -12.50 -1.20 31.85
CA VAL A 403 -11.65 -0.63 30.78
C VAL A 403 -11.51 0.88 30.98
N GLU A 404 -10.32 1.30 31.42
CA GLU A 404 -9.93 2.70 31.55
C GLU A 404 -9.71 3.34 30.16
N ASP A 405 -10.01 4.63 30.04
CA ASP A 405 -9.82 5.43 28.83
C ASP A 405 -10.63 4.97 27.59
N ALA A 406 -11.71 4.20 27.79
CA ALA A 406 -12.59 3.79 26.71
C ALA A 406 -13.47 4.97 26.24
N THR A 407 -13.54 5.15 24.92
CA THR A 407 -14.41 6.18 24.33
C THR A 407 -15.84 5.66 24.22
N VAL A 408 -16.79 6.42 24.79
CA VAL A 408 -18.23 6.15 24.75
C VAL A 408 -18.91 7.28 23.99
N VAL A 409 -19.54 6.95 22.88
CA VAL A 409 -20.29 7.89 22.03
C VAL A 409 -21.78 7.72 22.29
N LEU A 410 -22.49 8.82 22.45
CA LEU A 410 -23.91 8.85 22.78
C LEU A 410 -24.71 9.65 21.75
N SER A 411 -25.88 9.14 21.39
CA SER A 411 -26.87 9.89 20.62
C SER A 411 -28.27 9.71 21.22
N ILE A 412 -29.15 10.70 21.01
CA ILE A 412 -30.53 10.68 21.50
C ILE A 412 -31.51 11.05 20.39
N SER A 413 -32.60 10.30 20.27
CA SER A 413 -33.67 10.48 19.27
C SER A 413 -35.05 10.37 19.94
N PRO A 414 -36.09 11.15 19.53
CA PRO A 414 -36.17 12.03 18.35
C PRO A 414 -35.64 13.47 18.57
N GLY A 415 -35.17 13.81 19.77
CA GLY A 415 -34.55 15.09 20.10
C GLY A 415 -33.96 15.08 21.51
N GLY A 416 -33.35 16.18 21.96
CA GLY A 416 -32.74 16.27 23.30
C GLY A 416 -31.26 16.63 23.25
N LYS A 417 -30.64 16.74 24.42
CA LYS A 417 -29.22 17.11 24.55
C LYS A 417 -28.51 16.11 25.45
N VAL A 418 -27.41 15.55 24.94
CA VAL A 418 -26.51 14.65 25.66
C VAL A 418 -25.07 15.02 25.34
N THR A 419 -24.13 14.69 26.22
CA THR A 419 -22.70 14.80 25.90
C THR A 419 -22.34 13.68 24.92
N GLU A 420 -22.02 14.05 23.68
CA GLU A 420 -21.87 13.12 22.56
C GLU A 420 -20.67 12.17 22.68
N SER A 421 -19.63 12.55 23.42
CA SER A 421 -18.44 11.73 23.63
C SER A 421 -17.94 11.85 25.06
N LEU A 422 -17.79 10.71 25.72
CA LEU A 422 -17.20 10.58 27.06
C LEU A 422 -16.04 9.58 27.04
N ILE A 423 -15.19 9.70 28.06
CA ILE A 423 -14.08 8.80 28.32
C ILE A 423 -14.31 8.18 29.71
N THR A 424 -14.09 6.88 29.85
CA THR A 424 -14.25 6.17 31.13
C THR A 424 -13.10 6.43 32.09
N ASP A 425 -13.40 6.42 33.39
CA ASP A 425 -12.41 6.56 34.45
C ASP A 425 -11.65 5.24 34.73
N ASN A 426 -10.79 5.25 35.75
CA ASN A 426 -10.00 4.08 36.19
C ASN A 426 -10.86 2.93 36.76
N GLU A 427 -12.16 3.14 36.95
CA GLU A 427 -13.13 2.10 37.31
C GLU A 427 -13.97 1.65 36.10
N GLY A 428 -13.67 2.16 34.90
CA GLY A 428 -14.37 1.84 33.65
C GLY A 428 -15.75 2.49 33.55
N ILE A 429 -16.00 3.56 34.30
CA ILE A 429 -17.32 4.20 34.41
C ILE A 429 -17.28 5.59 33.76
N CYS A 430 -18.37 5.96 33.08
CA CYS A 430 -18.63 7.35 32.69
C CYS A 430 -20.06 7.77 33.04
N GLU A 431 -20.24 9.04 33.38
CA GLU A 431 -21.53 9.61 33.80
C GLU A 431 -21.89 10.82 32.92
N THR A 432 -23.15 10.92 32.53
CA THR A 432 -23.65 12.05 31.75
C THR A 432 -25.05 12.49 32.16
N ASP A 433 -25.29 13.80 32.07
CA ASP A 433 -26.61 14.39 32.20
C ASP A 433 -27.32 14.35 30.84
N VAL A 434 -28.50 13.73 30.81
CA VAL A 434 -29.35 13.67 29.62
C VAL A 434 -30.52 14.62 29.80
N VAL A 435 -30.73 15.51 28.84
CA VAL A 435 -31.88 16.43 28.79
C VAL A 435 -32.83 15.98 27.69
N LEU A 436 -34.07 15.67 28.07
CA LEU A 436 -35.11 15.26 27.12
C LEU A 436 -35.56 16.46 26.27
N GLY A 437 -35.92 16.20 25.01
CA GLY A 437 -36.45 17.22 24.11
C GLY A 437 -37.84 17.75 24.53
N ASP A 438 -38.47 18.53 23.66
CA ASP A 438 -39.73 19.23 23.96
C ASP A 438 -41.01 18.44 23.66
N THR A 439 -40.88 17.23 23.11
CA THR A 439 -42.00 16.40 22.64
C THR A 439 -42.25 15.20 23.57
N PRO A 440 -43.45 15.00 24.14
CA PRO A 440 -43.72 13.80 24.94
C PRO A 440 -43.69 12.54 24.07
N GLY A 441 -43.13 11.44 24.59
CA GLY A 441 -42.96 10.20 23.83
C GLY A 441 -41.79 9.34 24.33
N VAL A 442 -41.50 8.26 23.62
CA VAL A 442 -40.37 7.38 23.93
C VAL A 442 -39.11 7.94 23.27
N TYR A 443 -38.10 8.25 24.07
CA TYR A 443 -36.78 8.66 23.62
C TYR A 443 -35.86 7.44 23.64
N THR A 444 -35.09 7.26 22.56
CA THR A 444 -34.08 6.21 22.47
C THR A 444 -32.71 6.84 22.57
N ILE A 445 -31.92 6.40 23.55
CA ILE A 445 -30.52 6.76 23.74
C ILE A 445 -29.69 5.60 23.22
N GLU A 446 -28.84 5.87 22.23
CA GLU A 446 -27.93 4.88 21.66
C GLU A 446 -26.52 5.15 22.19
N ILE A 447 -25.94 4.13 22.81
CA ILE A 447 -24.63 4.16 23.45
C ILE A 447 -23.71 3.27 22.63
N THR A 448 -22.63 3.82 22.10
CA THR A 448 -21.65 3.07 21.31
C THR A 448 -20.27 3.18 21.94
N SER A 449 -19.64 2.05 22.22
CA SER A 449 -18.24 2.00 22.66
C SER A 449 -17.53 0.84 21.96
N GLY A 450 -16.39 1.12 21.34
CA GLY A 450 -15.70 0.15 20.49
C GLY A 450 -16.59 -0.33 19.33
N ARG A 451 -17.01 -1.61 19.37
CA ARG A 451 -17.89 -2.24 18.37
C ARG A 451 -19.30 -2.54 18.90
N MET A 452 -19.56 -2.27 20.18
CA MET A 452 -20.82 -2.60 20.82
C MET A 452 -21.71 -1.37 20.86
N THR A 453 -22.98 -1.58 20.53
CA THR A 453 -24.02 -0.55 20.62
C THR A 453 -25.14 -1.07 21.50
N LYS A 454 -25.53 -0.26 22.50
CA LYS A 454 -26.63 -0.57 23.41
C LYS A 454 -27.66 0.54 23.36
N LYS A 455 -28.94 0.16 23.27
CA LYS A 455 -30.06 1.09 23.22
C LYS A 455 -30.80 1.10 24.55
N ILE A 456 -31.12 2.30 25.02
CA ILE A 456 -31.94 2.52 26.21
C ILE A 456 -33.15 3.33 25.80
N THR A 457 -34.32 2.95 26.29
CA THR A 457 -35.53 3.73 26.13
C THR A 457 -35.84 4.48 27.41
N VAL A 458 -36.24 5.74 27.28
CA VAL A 458 -36.67 6.63 28.37
C VAL A 458 -38.03 7.23 27.98
N LEU A 459 -38.96 7.34 28.92
CA LEU A 459 -40.28 7.90 28.65
C LEU A 459 -40.32 9.38 29.04
N ALA A 460 -40.60 10.25 28.08
CA ALA A 460 -40.84 11.67 28.32
C ALA A 460 -42.34 11.93 28.50
N ILE A 461 -42.71 12.47 29.66
CA ILE A 461 -44.07 12.81 30.03
C ILE A 461 -44.24 14.33 29.99
N SER A 462 -45.40 14.81 29.56
CA SER A 462 -45.75 16.23 29.66
C SER A 462 -45.93 16.64 31.13
N GLY A 463 -45.14 17.61 31.59
CA GLY A 463 -45.26 18.21 32.92
C GLY A 463 -46.38 19.23 33.02
#